data_AF-A0A7C7IIE1-F1
#
_entry.id   AF-A0A7C7IIE1-F1
#
_cell.length_a   1.000
_cell.length_b   1.000
_cell.length_c   1.000
_cell.angle_alpha   90.00
_cell.angle_beta   90.00
_cell.angle_gamma   90.00
#
_symmetry.space_group_name_H-M   'P 1'
#
loop_
_entity.id
_entity.type
_entity.pdbx_description
1 polymer ?
#
loop_
_entity_poly.entity_id
_entity_poly.type
_entity_poly.pdbx_seq_one_letter_code
_entity_poly.pdbx_strand_id
1 'polypeptide(L)'
;IDALKRFEKMHPEQIGLALTAEDCRNMVKQGKHAVVPCIEGGHAINDNLAILRQYWDLGVRYITLTHFNTNNWADSSTDAAKNNGLSLFGVEVVKEMNKLGMVVDVSHVSDKTFWDTIEVVNKPLMASHSSSWEICKHPRNMKDDMLKAVATNGGVVCVNFCPPFVSERLRVESENLRNQMWEETEDLERMGRRSPSGHFDKSHEYIKQESIKIQKKYRVIISDLEQATLSDTVDHIDHMVKVAGIDHVGLGSDFDGIPEGPVGLEDCTKFPNITEELMRRGYADGDIQKILGLNTMRVMEANIGK
;
A
#
# COMPACT_ATOMS: atom_id res chain seq x y z
N ILE A 1 1.42 4.01 17.36
CA ILE A 1 0.99 5.34 17.88
C ILE A 1 1.94 5.88 18.95
N ASP A 2 2.15 5.19 20.09
CA ASP A 2 3.07 5.67 21.14
C ASP A 2 4.48 5.98 20.61
N ALA A 3 5.07 5.04 19.84
CA ALA A 3 6.37 5.21 19.23
C ALA A 3 6.46 6.50 18.38
N LEU A 4 5.42 6.80 17.59
CA LEU A 4 5.34 8.01 16.77
C LEU A 4 5.29 9.29 17.62
N LYS A 5 4.50 9.30 18.71
CA LYS A 5 4.44 10.43 19.65
C LYS A 5 5.76 10.63 20.39
N ARG A 6 6.48 9.55 20.73
CA ARG A 6 7.83 9.65 21.32
C ARG A 6 8.84 10.15 20.29
N PHE A 7 8.74 9.72 19.03
CA PHE A 7 9.61 10.16 17.95
C PHE A 7 9.47 11.67 17.71
N GLU A 8 8.24 12.20 17.68
CA GLU A 8 7.99 13.65 17.64
C GLU A 8 8.66 14.38 18.81
N LYS A 9 8.50 13.88 20.04
CA LYS A 9 9.13 14.49 21.24
C LYS A 9 10.66 14.47 21.20
N MET A 10 11.27 13.48 20.55
CA MET A 10 12.73 13.40 20.39
C MET A 10 13.24 14.31 19.28
N HIS A 11 12.38 14.66 18.31
CA HIS A 11 12.73 15.44 17.12
C HIS A 11 11.77 16.63 16.87
N PRO A 12 11.48 17.48 17.88
CA PRO A 12 10.42 18.49 17.77
C PRO A 12 10.72 19.59 16.76
N GLU A 13 11.99 19.80 16.39
CA GLU A 13 12.42 20.76 15.37
C GLU A 13 12.38 20.19 13.95
N GLN A 14 12.23 18.87 13.79
CA GLN A 14 12.30 18.20 12.47
C GLN A 14 10.94 17.69 12.00
N ILE A 15 10.10 17.21 12.91
CA ILE A 15 8.80 16.63 12.57
C ILE A 15 7.69 17.20 13.46
N GLY A 16 6.45 17.08 13.01
CA GLY A 16 5.26 17.34 13.81
C GLY A 16 4.10 16.47 13.37
N LEU A 17 3.30 16.00 14.32
CA LEU A 17 2.09 15.25 14.00
C LEU A 17 1.04 16.18 13.40
N ALA A 18 0.57 15.82 12.22
CA ALA A 18 -0.43 16.57 11.49
C ALA A 18 -1.75 15.81 11.50
N LEU A 19 -2.75 16.44 12.11
CA LEU A 19 -4.08 15.86 12.30
C LEU A 19 -5.08 16.41 11.29
N THR A 20 -4.79 17.57 10.68
CA THR A 20 -5.54 18.12 9.56
C THR A 20 -4.62 18.48 8.39
N ALA A 21 -5.21 18.83 7.26
CA ALA A 21 -4.44 19.34 6.14
C ALA A 21 -3.77 20.70 6.44
N GLU A 22 -4.41 21.54 7.27
CA GLU A 22 -3.81 22.79 7.71
C GLU A 22 -2.61 22.55 8.63
N ASP A 23 -2.65 21.53 9.49
CA ASP A 23 -1.48 21.14 10.28
C ASP A 23 -0.30 20.79 9.37
N CYS A 24 -0.50 20.00 8.30
CA CYS A 24 0.60 19.67 7.40
C CYS A 24 1.20 20.93 6.77
N ARG A 25 0.35 21.86 6.28
CA ARG A 25 0.81 23.12 5.70
C ARG A 25 1.59 23.95 6.71
N ASN A 26 1.14 24.00 7.96
CA ASN A 26 1.80 24.74 9.02
C ASN A 26 3.14 24.13 9.42
N MET A 27 3.25 22.81 9.48
CA MET A 27 4.53 22.12 9.72
C MET A 27 5.53 22.40 8.61
N VAL A 28 5.10 22.33 7.34
CA VAL A 28 5.98 22.63 6.20
C VAL A 28 6.44 24.09 6.22
N LYS A 29 5.56 25.06 6.53
CA LYS A 29 5.94 26.48 6.70
C LYS A 29 6.98 26.69 7.79
N GLN A 30 6.99 25.83 8.81
CA GLN A 30 7.97 25.85 9.90
C GLN A 30 9.27 25.11 9.54
N GLY A 31 9.39 24.55 8.35
CA GLY A 31 10.55 23.73 7.94
C GLY A 31 10.55 22.32 8.52
N LYS A 32 9.40 21.83 9.00
CA LYS A 32 9.24 20.49 9.58
C LYS A 32 8.57 19.53 8.58
N HIS A 33 8.85 18.24 8.74
CA HIS A 33 8.08 17.18 8.11
C HIS A 33 6.76 16.96 8.85
N ALA A 34 5.65 17.08 8.11
CA ALA A 34 4.33 16.74 8.62
C ALA A 34 4.15 15.22 8.64
N VAL A 35 3.78 14.65 9.79
CA VAL A 35 3.55 13.20 9.92
C VAL A 35 2.08 12.95 10.22
N VAL A 36 1.38 12.30 9.29
CA VAL A 36 -0.03 11.96 9.42
C VAL A 36 -0.16 10.54 9.99
N PRO A 37 -0.70 10.34 11.21
CA PRO A 37 -0.79 9.01 11.79
C PRO A 37 -1.83 8.14 11.08
N CYS A 38 -1.49 6.88 10.82
CA CYS A 38 -2.34 5.92 10.13
C CYS A 38 -2.22 4.50 10.72
N ILE A 39 -3.13 3.62 10.31
CA ILE A 39 -3.08 2.19 10.61
C ILE A 39 -3.33 1.42 9.32
N GLU A 40 -2.46 0.48 9.01
CA GLU A 40 -2.61 -0.40 7.84
C GLU A 40 -3.21 -1.74 8.26
N GLY A 41 -4.51 -1.91 7.99
CA GLY A 41 -5.23 -3.15 8.22
C GLY A 41 -6.27 -3.06 9.33
N GLY A 42 -7.52 -3.34 8.95
CA GLY A 42 -8.67 -3.30 9.83
C GLY A 42 -8.65 -4.28 11.00
N HIS A 43 -7.81 -5.32 10.97
CA HIS A 43 -7.65 -6.24 12.10
C HIS A 43 -7.26 -5.51 13.41
N ALA A 44 -6.64 -4.33 13.32
CA ALA A 44 -6.29 -3.49 14.46
C ALA A 44 -7.48 -3.09 15.34
N ILE A 45 -8.70 -2.95 14.77
CA ILE A 45 -9.87 -2.56 15.57
C ILE A 45 -10.51 -3.74 16.31
N ASN A 46 -10.04 -4.96 16.08
CA ASN A 46 -10.52 -6.20 16.72
C ASN A 46 -12.06 -6.28 16.78
N ASP A 47 -12.70 -6.09 15.62
CA ASP A 47 -14.15 -6.14 15.43
C ASP A 47 -14.95 -5.20 16.37
N ASN A 48 -14.37 -4.05 16.73
CA ASN A 48 -14.94 -3.15 17.72
C ASN A 48 -14.87 -1.67 17.30
N LEU A 49 -16.03 -1.08 17.03
CA LEU A 49 -16.13 0.35 16.67
C LEU A 49 -15.66 1.30 17.79
N ALA A 50 -15.67 0.87 19.06
CA ALA A 50 -15.11 1.68 20.14
C ALA A 50 -13.58 1.80 20.03
N ILE A 51 -12.90 0.75 19.56
CA ILE A 51 -11.45 0.80 19.32
C ILE A 51 -11.14 1.71 18.13
N LEU A 52 -11.93 1.64 17.06
CA LEU A 52 -11.85 2.58 15.94
C LEU A 52 -11.90 4.05 16.39
N ARG A 53 -12.90 4.40 17.22
CA ARG A 53 -13.02 5.74 17.81
C ARG A 53 -11.82 6.11 18.67
N GLN A 54 -11.33 5.19 19.50
CA GLN A 54 -10.13 5.44 20.31
C GLN A 54 -8.89 5.71 19.45
N TYR A 55 -8.72 5.03 18.31
CA TYR A 55 -7.63 5.33 17.39
C TYR A 55 -7.75 6.73 16.79
N TRP A 56 -8.96 7.15 16.42
CA TRP A 56 -9.22 8.53 15.98
C TRP A 56 -8.82 9.55 17.05
N ASP A 57 -9.26 9.35 18.29
CA ASP A 57 -8.94 10.21 19.45
C ASP A 57 -7.43 10.24 19.72
N LEU A 58 -6.73 9.13 19.46
CA LEU A 58 -5.28 9.03 19.59
C LEU A 58 -4.50 9.72 18.47
N GLY A 59 -5.17 10.15 17.39
CA GLY A 59 -4.59 10.92 16.29
C GLY A 59 -4.57 10.22 14.93
N VAL A 60 -5.09 8.99 14.81
CA VAL A 60 -5.13 8.28 13.52
C VAL A 60 -6.09 8.98 12.56
N ARG A 61 -5.70 9.14 11.28
CA ARG A 61 -6.48 9.87 10.27
C ARG A 61 -6.95 9.05 9.08
N TYR A 62 -6.32 7.91 8.83
CA TYR A 62 -6.84 6.92 7.88
C TYR A 62 -6.53 5.50 8.34
N ILE A 63 -7.36 4.56 7.90
CA ILE A 63 -7.16 3.12 8.12
C ILE A 63 -7.40 2.36 6.82
N THR A 64 -6.45 1.51 6.45
CA THR A 64 -6.61 0.53 5.36
C THR A 64 -7.55 -0.59 5.83
N LEU A 65 -8.61 -0.89 5.08
CA LEU A 65 -9.63 -1.85 5.55
C LEU A 65 -9.07 -3.27 5.73
N THR A 66 -8.07 -3.66 4.94
CA THR A 66 -7.37 -4.94 5.05
C THR A 66 -5.86 -4.74 4.90
N HIS A 67 -5.08 -5.79 5.12
CA HIS A 67 -3.67 -5.85 4.71
C HIS A 67 -3.53 -7.09 3.80
N PHE A 68 -2.45 -7.88 3.90
CA PHE A 68 -2.34 -9.12 3.11
C PHE A 68 -3.41 -10.18 3.38
N ASN A 69 -4.06 -10.15 4.55
CA ASN A 69 -5.04 -11.15 4.96
C ASN A 69 -6.46 -10.61 5.03
N THR A 70 -7.40 -11.50 4.68
CA THR A 70 -8.83 -11.31 4.92
C THR A 70 -9.09 -11.30 6.42
N ASN A 71 -9.79 -10.27 6.90
CA ASN A 71 -10.21 -10.18 8.31
C ASN A 71 -11.69 -10.59 8.47
N ASN A 72 -12.25 -10.43 9.66
CA ASN A 72 -13.62 -10.87 9.96
C ASN A 72 -14.72 -10.03 9.29
N TRP A 73 -14.38 -8.96 8.57
CA TRP A 73 -15.36 -8.06 8.01
C TRP A 73 -15.02 -7.43 6.66
N ALA A 74 -13.82 -7.66 6.13
CA ALA A 74 -13.38 -7.24 4.80
C ALA A 74 -12.41 -8.27 4.19
N ASP A 75 -12.61 -8.57 2.90
CA ASP A 75 -11.75 -9.47 2.13
C ASP A 75 -10.54 -8.74 1.52
N SER A 76 -9.36 -9.35 1.60
CA SER A 76 -8.10 -8.86 1.00
C SER A 76 -7.95 -9.35 -0.44
N SER A 77 -7.23 -8.60 -1.29
CA SER A 77 -6.96 -9.00 -2.67
C SER A 77 -5.92 -10.14 -2.80
N THR A 78 -5.21 -10.45 -1.72
CA THR A 78 -4.17 -11.48 -1.69
C THR A 78 -4.52 -12.68 -0.81
N ASP A 79 -5.79 -12.82 -0.41
CA ASP A 79 -6.25 -13.90 0.45
C ASP A 79 -7.60 -14.46 -0.02
N ALA A 80 -7.98 -15.62 0.51
CA ALA A 80 -9.27 -16.21 0.22
C ALA A 80 -10.41 -15.31 0.75
N ALA A 81 -11.48 -15.20 -0.05
CA ALA A 81 -12.68 -14.47 0.34
C ALA A 81 -13.41 -15.20 1.48
N LYS A 82 -13.84 -14.44 2.50
CA LYS A 82 -14.63 -14.92 3.64
C LYS A 82 -15.96 -14.18 3.76
N ASN A 83 -15.98 -12.91 3.36
CA ASN A 83 -17.08 -11.99 3.60
C ASN A 83 -17.87 -11.68 2.33
N ASN A 84 -17.37 -12.10 1.16
CA ASN A 84 -17.87 -11.70 -0.14
C ASN A 84 -17.80 -10.18 -0.30
N GLY A 85 -16.62 -9.60 -0.02
CA GLY A 85 -16.37 -8.16 0.03
C GLY A 85 -16.42 -7.62 1.45
N LEU A 86 -17.38 -6.73 1.75
CA LEU A 86 -17.66 -6.27 3.11
C LEU A 86 -18.76 -7.11 3.78
N SER A 87 -18.55 -7.48 5.04
CA SER A 87 -19.65 -7.99 5.88
C SER A 87 -20.59 -6.86 6.30
N LEU A 88 -21.73 -7.19 6.93
CA LEU A 88 -22.60 -6.19 7.56
C LEU A 88 -21.87 -5.33 8.60
N PHE A 89 -20.94 -5.92 9.35
CA PHE A 89 -20.12 -5.15 10.30
C PHE A 89 -19.12 -4.24 9.56
N GLY A 90 -18.54 -4.70 8.45
CA GLY A 90 -17.64 -3.91 7.61
C GLY A 90 -18.32 -2.66 7.04
N VAL A 91 -19.58 -2.79 6.63
CA VAL A 91 -20.43 -1.65 6.24
C VAL A 91 -20.56 -0.63 7.38
N GLU A 92 -20.78 -1.08 8.61
CA GLU A 92 -20.86 -0.19 9.78
C GLU A 92 -19.50 0.44 10.13
N VAL A 93 -18.39 -0.26 9.90
CA VAL A 93 -17.02 0.31 10.04
C VAL A 93 -16.84 1.48 9.07
N VAL A 94 -17.16 1.30 7.78
CA VAL A 94 -17.03 2.36 6.76
C VAL A 94 -17.89 3.58 7.11
N LYS A 95 -19.15 3.36 7.55
CA LYS A 95 -20.04 4.45 8.00
C LYS A 95 -19.48 5.20 9.20
N GLU A 96 -18.95 4.48 10.19
CA GLU A 96 -18.37 5.11 11.38
C GLU A 96 -17.10 5.90 11.03
N MET A 97 -16.26 5.40 10.11
CA MET A 97 -15.10 6.14 9.60
C MET A 97 -15.55 7.47 8.95
N ASN A 98 -16.56 7.44 8.07
CA ASN A 98 -17.10 8.66 7.47
C ASN A 98 -17.66 9.65 8.50
N LYS A 99 -18.38 9.15 9.52
CA LYS A 99 -18.92 9.96 10.61
C LYS A 99 -17.82 10.63 11.42
N LEU A 100 -16.73 9.93 11.71
CA LEU A 100 -15.56 10.49 12.41
C LEU A 100 -14.79 11.49 11.56
N GLY A 101 -14.84 11.35 10.23
CA GLY A 101 -13.95 12.06 9.31
C GLY A 101 -12.62 11.32 9.09
N MET A 102 -12.57 10.03 9.42
CA MET A 102 -11.44 9.16 9.10
C MET A 102 -11.49 8.78 7.62
N VAL A 103 -10.39 9.00 6.91
CA VAL A 103 -10.29 8.63 5.50
C VAL A 103 -10.31 7.11 5.40
N VAL A 104 -11.20 6.60 4.54
CA VAL A 104 -11.28 5.18 4.21
C VAL A 104 -10.20 4.87 3.19
N ASP A 105 -9.27 3.97 3.55
CA ASP A 105 -8.23 3.52 2.63
C ASP A 105 -8.51 2.12 2.08
N VAL A 106 -8.48 2.01 0.76
CA VAL A 106 -8.82 0.81 -0.01
C VAL A 106 -7.61 0.15 -0.68
N SER A 107 -6.39 0.53 -0.33
CA SER A 107 -5.23 -0.33 -0.62
C SER A 107 -5.45 -1.72 0.01
N HIS A 108 -4.84 -2.76 -0.56
CA HIS A 108 -4.94 -4.17 -0.14
C HIS A 108 -6.29 -4.87 -0.32
N VAL A 109 -7.40 -4.15 -0.39
CA VAL A 109 -8.73 -4.79 -0.38
C VAL A 109 -9.01 -5.54 -1.68
N SER A 110 -9.81 -6.61 -1.61
CA SER A 110 -10.30 -7.30 -2.81
C SER A 110 -11.15 -6.37 -3.68
N ASP A 111 -11.25 -6.66 -4.98
CA ASP A 111 -12.14 -5.93 -5.90
C ASP A 111 -13.57 -5.80 -5.34
N LYS A 112 -14.09 -6.87 -4.74
CA LYS A 112 -15.45 -6.85 -4.21
C LYS A 112 -15.56 -5.98 -2.96
N THR A 113 -14.58 -6.03 -2.07
CA THR A 113 -14.50 -5.11 -0.91
C THR A 113 -14.42 -3.66 -1.37
N PHE A 114 -13.67 -3.37 -2.44
CA PHE A 114 -13.61 -2.03 -3.03
C PHE A 114 -14.99 -1.56 -3.51
N TRP A 115 -15.70 -2.37 -4.29
CA TRP A 115 -17.02 -2.00 -4.81
C TRP A 115 -18.06 -1.84 -3.71
N ASP A 116 -18.09 -2.75 -2.73
CA ASP A 116 -18.97 -2.62 -1.56
C ASP A 116 -18.63 -1.35 -0.74
N THR A 117 -17.35 -0.96 -0.69
CA THR A 117 -16.94 0.30 -0.03
C THR A 117 -17.44 1.52 -0.80
N ILE A 118 -17.31 1.53 -2.14
CA ILE A 118 -17.79 2.61 -3.00
C ILE A 118 -19.30 2.85 -2.83
N GLU A 119 -20.09 1.79 -2.63
CA GLU A 119 -21.54 1.90 -2.42
C GLU A 119 -21.92 2.56 -1.07
N VAL A 120 -21.06 2.43 -0.06
CA VAL A 120 -21.35 2.86 1.32
C VAL A 120 -20.71 4.21 1.65
N VAL A 121 -19.52 4.46 1.12
CA VAL A 121 -18.70 5.63 1.46
C VAL A 121 -19.31 6.91 0.87
N ASN A 122 -19.45 7.95 1.70
CA ASN A 122 -20.06 9.23 1.31
C ASN A 122 -19.08 10.42 1.33
N LYS A 123 -17.81 10.15 1.63
CA LYS A 123 -16.70 11.10 1.56
C LYS A 123 -15.60 10.57 0.64
N PRO A 124 -14.69 11.42 0.16
CA PRO A 124 -13.58 10.98 -0.68
C PRO A 124 -12.75 9.88 0.00
N LEU A 125 -12.56 8.75 -0.66
CA LEU A 125 -11.68 7.67 -0.20
C LEU A 125 -10.25 7.86 -0.71
N MET A 126 -9.34 7.04 -0.22
CA MET A 126 -7.96 6.99 -0.69
C MET A 126 -7.57 5.55 -1.03
N ALA A 127 -6.72 5.34 -2.03
CA ALA A 127 -5.87 4.16 -2.10
C ALA A 127 -4.43 4.63 -1.83
N SER A 128 -3.94 4.47 -0.60
CA SER A 128 -2.69 5.06 -0.13
C SER A 128 -1.43 4.56 -0.84
N HIS A 129 -1.45 3.36 -1.41
CA HIS A 129 -0.32 2.73 -2.10
C HIS A 129 -0.82 1.58 -3.00
N SER A 130 -1.39 1.95 -4.15
CA SER A 130 -1.81 0.99 -5.19
C SER A 130 -1.47 1.51 -6.58
N SER A 131 -1.15 0.62 -7.52
CA SER A 131 -0.75 0.98 -8.89
C SER A 131 -1.81 0.54 -9.92
N SER A 132 -1.57 0.76 -11.22
CA SER A 132 -2.53 0.43 -12.30
C SER A 132 -2.44 -1.03 -12.72
N TRP A 133 -3.58 -1.72 -12.74
CA TRP A 133 -3.67 -3.12 -13.16
C TRP A 133 -3.38 -3.30 -14.65
N GLU A 134 -3.73 -2.31 -15.47
CA GLU A 134 -3.54 -2.38 -16.93
C GLU A 134 -2.06 -2.36 -17.33
N ILE A 135 -1.22 -1.70 -16.53
CA ILE A 135 0.24 -1.69 -16.71
C ILE A 135 0.89 -2.93 -16.09
N CYS A 136 0.44 -3.35 -14.89
CA CYS A 136 0.96 -4.52 -14.20
C CYS A 136 -0.18 -5.32 -13.55
N LYS A 137 -0.41 -6.55 -14.03
CA LYS A 137 -1.61 -7.36 -13.76
C LYS A 137 -1.49 -8.12 -12.44
N HIS A 138 -1.44 -7.37 -11.36
CA HIS A 138 -1.34 -7.90 -10.00
C HIS A 138 -2.63 -7.61 -9.19
N PRO A 139 -3.12 -8.53 -8.32
CA PRO A 139 -4.30 -8.28 -7.49
C PRO A 139 -4.20 -7.07 -6.55
N ARG A 140 -2.99 -6.56 -6.29
CA ARG A 140 -2.79 -5.33 -5.51
C ARG A 140 -3.04 -4.05 -6.32
N ASN A 141 -3.17 -4.14 -7.64
CA ASN A 141 -3.35 -2.99 -8.50
C ASN A 141 -4.82 -2.78 -8.89
N MET A 142 -5.17 -1.53 -9.16
CA MET A 142 -6.53 -1.10 -9.45
C MET A 142 -6.84 -1.16 -10.94
N LYS A 143 -8.00 -1.71 -11.27
CA LYS A 143 -8.54 -1.73 -12.65
C LYS A 143 -9.10 -0.35 -13.03
N ASP A 144 -9.23 -0.10 -14.33
CA ASP A 144 -9.66 1.19 -14.86
C ASP A 144 -11.06 1.63 -14.37
N ASP A 145 -11.98 0.70 -14.19
CA ASP A 145 -13.31 0.96 -13.64
C ASP A 145 -13.23 1.39 -12.16
N MET A 146 -12.35 0.77 -11.38
CA MET A 146 -12.06 1.18 -10.00
C MET A 146 -11.43 2.57 -9.97
N LEU A 147 -10.46 2.86 -10.83
CA LEU A 147 -9.83 4.19 -10.94
C LEU A 147 -10.87 5.29 -11.24
N LYS A 148 -11.78 5.03 -12.18
CA LYS A 148 -12.90 5.94 -12.50
C LYS A 148 -13.88 6.11 -11.33
N ALA A 149 -14.13 5.04 -10.56
CA ALA A 149 -14.98 5.11 -9.38
C ALA A 149 -14.34 5.97 -8.27
N VAL A 150 -13.03 5.87 -8.06
CA VAL A 150 -12.30 6.77 -7.14
C VAL A 150 -12.42 8.23 -7.59
N ALA A 151 -12.25 8.49 -8.89
CA ALA A 151 -12.43 9.84 -9.45
C ALA A 151 -13.85 10.39 -9.22
N THR A 152 -14.87 9.58 -9.51
CA THR A 152 -16.29 9.93 -9.29
C THR A 152 -16.60 10.20 -7.82
N ASN A 153 -15.99 9.44 -6.91
CA ASN A 153 -16.10 9.64 -5.46
C ASN A 153 -15.37 10.91 -4.97
N GLY A 154 -14.45 11.48 -5.75
CA GLY A 154 -13.61 12.61 -5.35
C GLY A 154 -12.30 12.21 -4.65
N GLY A 155 -12.01 10.91 -4.60
CA GLY A 155 -10.86 10.32 -3.91
C GLY A 155 -9.52 10.51 -4.62
N VAL A 156 -8.50 9.80 -4.15
CA VAL A 156 -7.14 9.81 -4.73
C VAL A 156 -6.54 8.40 -4.74
N VAL A 157 -5.82 8.06 -5.81
CA VAL A 157 -5.01 6.84 -5.91
C VAL A 157 -3.54 7.22 -5.87
N CYS A 158 -2.85 6.80 -4.82
CA CYS A 158 -1.45 7.06 -4.60
C CYS A 158 -0.61 5.90 -5.16
N VAL A 159 0.18 6.17 -6.21
CA VAL A 159 0.95 5.13 -6.91
C VAL A 159 1.96 4.47 -5.96
N ASN A 160 1.99 3.13 -5.95
CA ASN A 160 2.92 2.32 -5.15
C ASN A 160 4.26 2.17 -5.88
N PHE A 161 5.38 2.05 -5.15
CA PHE A 161 6.71 1.85 -5.73
C PHE A 161 7.20 0.39 -5.62
N CYS A 162 6.45 -0.52 -5.00
CA CYS A 162 6.79 -1.93 -4.89
C CYS A 162 7.10 -2.54 -6.27
N PRO A 163 8.35 -2.98 -6.54
CA PRO A 163 8.78 -3.37 -7.90
C PRO A 163 7.90 -4.42 -8.60
N PRO A 164 7.44 -5.50 -7.93
CA PRO A 164 6.51 -6.45 -8.53
C PRO A 164 5.10 -5.91 -8.81
N PHE A 165 4.75 -4.72 -8.30
CA PHE A 165 3.46 -4.06 -8.60
C PHE A 165 3.60 -3.02 -9.70
N VAL A 166 4.82 -2.60 -10.05
CA VAL A 166 5.06 -1.56 -11.06
C VAL A 166 5.68 -2.06 -12.37
N SER A 167 6.26 -3.26 -12.38
CA SER A 167 6.83 -3.85 -13.60
C SER A 167 6.27 -5.23 -13.84
N GLU A 168 5.42 -5.37 -14.86
CA GLU A 168 4.80 -6.66 -15.25
C GLU A 168 5.87 -7.71 -15.59
N ARG A 169 6.94 -7.29 -16.28
CA ARG A 169 8.08 -8.16 -16.62
C ARG A 169 8.72 -8.73 -15.36
N LEU A 170 9.14 -7.86 -14.44
CA LEU A 170 9.77 -8.28 -13.19
C LEU A 170 8.82 -9.14 -12.35
N ARG A 171 7.53 -8.77 -12.30
CA ARG A 171 6.51 -9.53 -11.59
C ARG A 171 6.41 -10.96 -12.12
N VAL A 172 6.21 -11.14 -13.42
CA VAL A 172 6.06 -12.47 -14.04
C VAL A 172 7.31 -13.32 -13.82
N GLU A 173 8.49 -12.77 -14.04
CA GLU A 173 9.75 -13.51 -13.86
C GLU A 173 10.00 -13.88 -12.39
N SER A 174 9.78 -12.94 -11.47
CA SER A 174 9.96 -13.18 -10.03
C SER A 174 8.91 -14.15 -9.47
N GLU A 175 7.66 -14.12 -9.93
CA GLU A 175 6.63 -15.10 -9.56
C GLU A 175 6.99 -16.50 -10.04
N ASN A 176 7.43 -16.66 -11.30
CA ASN A 176 7.87 -17.96 -11.80
C ASN A 176 9.02 -18.54 -10.96
N LEU A 177 10.00 -17.71 -10.58
CA LEU A 177 11.09 -18.13 -9.71
C LEU A 177 10.62 -18.46 -8.29
N ARG A 178 9.67 -17.70 -7.73
CA ARG A 178 9.07 -18.00 -6.43
C ARG A 178 8.28 -19.31 -6.45
N ASN A 179 7.58 -19.62 -7.54
CA ASN A 179 6.87 -20.89 -7.70
C ASN A 179 7.86 -22.06 -7.77
N GLN A 180 8.96 -21.93 -8.51
CA GLN A 180 10.01 -22.94 -8.53
C GLN A 180 10.67 -23.12 -7.15
N MET A 181 10.93 -22.02 -6.44
CA MET A 181 11.43 -22.04 -5.06
C MET A 181 10.48 -22.79 -4.13
N TRP A 182 9.18 -22.54 -4.28
CA TRP A 182 8.13 -23.20 -3.51
C TRP A 182 8.09 -24.71 -3.79
N GLU A 183 8.11 -25.11 -5.07
CA GLU A 183 8.17 -26.52 -5.47
C GLU A 183 9.42 -27.24 -4.91
N GLU A 184 10.60 -26.62 -5.02
CA GLU A 184 11.85 -27.17 -4.47
C GLU A 184 11.78 -27.31 -2.94
N THR A 185 11.13 -26.36 -2.26
CA THR A 185 10.92 -26.39 -0.80
C THR A 185 9.91 -27.47 -0.39
N GLU A 186 8.80 -27.62 -1.13
CA GLU A 186 7.81 -28.68 -0.87
C GLU A 186 8.39 -30.07 -1.08
N ASP A 187 9.19 -30.28 -2.13
CA ASP A 187 9.83 -31.56 -2.39
C ASP A 187 10.83 -31.92 -1.31
N LEU A 188 11.60 -30.95 -0.82
CA LEU A 188 12.46 -31.10 0.36
C LEU A 188 11.65 -31.53 1.59
N GLU A 189 10.51 -30.89 1.87
CA GLU A 189 9.63 -31.30 2.99
C GLU A 189 9.05 -32.71 2.80
N ARG A 190 8.60 -33.05 1.60
CA ARG A 190 8.07 -34.39 1.28
C ARG A 190 9.13 -35.47 1.46
N MET A 191 10.37 -35.19 1.09
CA MET A 191 11.51 -36.08 1.32
C MET A 191 11.81 -36.28 2.82
N GLY A 192 11.59 -35.26 3.65
CA GLY A 192 11.67 -35.36 5.11
C GLY A 192 10.59 -36.24 5.70
N ARG A 193 9.34 -36.15 5.20
CA ARG A 193 8.19 -36.93 5.71
C ARG A 193 8.23 -38.42 5.35
N ARG A 194 8.89 -38.80 4.24
CA ARG A 194 8.86 -40.18 3.69
C ARG A 194 9.88 -41.17 4.29
N SER A 195 10.74 -40.79 5.23
CA SER A 195 11.80 -41.69 5.71
C SER A 195 12.11 -41.55 7.21
N PRO A 196 11.47 -42.37 8.08
CA PRO A 196 11.75 -42.37 9.52
C PRO A 196 13.10 -42.99 9.92
N SER A 197 13.79 -43.70 9.03
CA SER A 197 14.93 -44.59 9.39
C SER A 197 16.04 -44.66 8.33
N GLY A 198 16.39 -43.55 7.67
CA GLY A 198 17.48 -43.47 6.68
C GLY A 198 18.82 -42.99 7.25
N HIS A 199 19.94 -43.32 6.56
CA HIS A 199 21.32 -42.94 6.91
C HIS A 199 21.69 -41.44 6.72
N PHE A 200 20.71 -40.59 6.42
CA PHE A 200 20.90 -39.14 6.24
C PHE A 200 20.16 -38.40 7.35
N ASP A 201 20.83 -37.43 7.99
CA ASP A 201 20.17 -36.50 8.92
C ASP A 201 19.15 -35.67 8.14
N LYS A 202 17.87 -35.97 8.38
CA LYS A 202 16.72 -35.26 7.82
C LYS A 202 15.86 -34.68 8.94
N SER A 203 16.50 -34.29 10.04
CA SER A 203 15.84 -33.62 11.15
C SER A 203 15.09 -32.36 10.68
N HIS A 204 14.12 -31.91 11.47
CA HIS A 204 13.46 -30.62 11.25
C HIS A 204 14.49 -29.48 11.10
N GLU A 205 15.61 -29.56 11.82
CA GLU A 205 16.70 -28.59 11.69
C GLU A 205 17.39 -28.69 10.32
N TYR A 206 17.73 -29.90 9.83
CA TYR A 206 18.28 -30.07 8.48
C TYR A 206 17.36 -29.48 7.40
N ILE A 207 16.07 -29.84 7.41
CA ILE A 207 15.09 -29.34 6.45
C ILE A 207 15.04 -27.81 6.50
N LYS A 208 14.97 -27.22 7.70
CA LYS A 208 14.99 -25.77 7.88
C LYS A 208 16.25 -25.12 7.29
N GLN A 209 17.43 -25.70 7.51
CA GLN A 209 18.69 -25.17 6.98
C GLN A 209 18.74 -25.26 5.44
N GLU A 210 18.28 -26.36 4.85
CA GLU A 210 18.21 -26.50 3.40
C GLU A 210 17.15 -25.57 2.78
N SER A 211 15.99 -25.39 3.42
CA SER A 211 14.99 -24.40 2.99
C SER A 211 15.57 -22.98 2.97
N ILE A 212 16.39 -22.61 3.97
CA ILE A 212 17.07 -21.31 3.99
C ILE A 212 18.06 -21.18 2.82
N LYS A 213 18.77 -22.24 2.45
CA LYS A 213 19.68 -22.23 1.28
C LYS A 213 18.91 -22.07 -0.02
N ILE A 214 17.79 -22.78 -0.17
CA ILE A 214 16.89 -22.64 -1.32
C ILE A 214 16.41 -21.19 -1.42
N GLN A 215 15.88 -20.62 -0.35
CA GLN A 215 15.44 -19.22 -0.32
C GLN A 215 16.57 -18.25 -0.68
N LYS A 216 17.78 -18.46 -0.15
CA LYS A 216 18.94 -17.62 -0.45
C LYS A 216 19.36 -17.71 -1.92
N LYS A 217 19.37 -18.92 -2.50
CA LYS A 217 19.64 -19.16 -3.93
C LYS A 217 18.67 -18.35 -4.79
N TYR A 218 17.37 -18.49 -4.58
CA TYR A 218 16.35 -17.77 -5.36
C TYR A 218 16.36 -16.27 -5.13
N ARG A 219 16.68 -15.81 -3.90
CA ARG A 219 16.85 -14.38 -3.63
C ARG A 219 17.93 -13.75 -4.49
N VAL A 220 19.10 -14.40 -4.64
CA VAL A 220 20.19 -13.91 -5.49
C VAL A 220 19.78 -13.90 -6.96
N ILE A 221 19.12 -14.96 -7.43
CA ILE A 221 18.64 -15.02 -8.83
C ILE A 221 17.63 -13.89 -9.10
N ILE A 222 16.71 -13.63 -8.17
CA ILE A 222 15.69 -12.57 -8.30
C ILE A 222 16.34 -11.18 -8.29
N SER A 223 17.39 -10.95 -7.50
CA SER A 223 18.09 -9.67 -7.48
C SER A 223 18.89 -9.39 -8.77
N ASP A 224 19.25 -10.44 -9.52
CA ASP A 224 19.98 -10.31 -10.79
C ASP A 224 19.04 -10.07 -12.00
N LEU A 225 17.72 -10.09 -11.80
CA LEU A 225 16.75 -9.75 -12.84
C LEU A 225 16.83 -8.27 -13.23
N GLU A 226 16.27 -7.93 -14.40
CA GLU A 226 16.06 -6.55 -14.79
C GLU A 226 15.04 -5.88 -13.86
N GLN A 227 15.54 -5.06 -12.94
CA GLN A 227 14.74 -4.42 -11.90
C GLN A 227 13.80 -3.36 -12.46
N ALA A 228 12.71 -3.09 -11.73
CA ALA A 228 11.81 -1.98 -12.05
C ALA A 228 12.55 -0.65 -11.88
N THR A 229 12.10 0.37 -12.60
CA THR A 229 12.73 1.68 -12.68
C THR A 229 11.77 2.80 -12.29
N LEU A 230 12.31 4.00 -12.09
CA LEU A 230 11.53 5.24 -12.03
C LEU A 230 10.55 5.36 -13.20
N SER A 231 10.98 5.02 -14.43
CA SER A 231 10.12 5.11 -15.61
C SER A 231 8.91 4.20 -15.51
N ASP A 232 9.09 2.95 -15.05
CA ASP A 232 7.97 2.02 -14.84
C ASP A 232 6.95 2.61 -13.86
N THR A 233 7.43 3.22 -12.77
CA THR A 233 6.56 3.88 -11.77
C THR A 233 5.79 5.06 -12.37
N VAL A 234 6.45 5.91 -13.16
CA VAL A 234 5.80 7.07 -13.79
C VAL A 234 4.86 6.65 -14.93
N ASP A 235 5.06 5.49 -15.57
CA ASP A 235 4.09 4.93 -16.54
C ASP A 235 2.75 4.61 -15.86
N HIS A 236 2.77 4.18 -14.60
CA HIS A 236 1.54 4.03 -13.82
C HIS A 236 0.87 5.37 -13.53
N ILE A 237 1.65 6.42 -13.20
CA ILE A 237 1.11 7.78 -13.01
C ILE A 237 0.43 8.26 -14.29
N ASP A 238 1.09 8.14 -15.45
CA ASP A 238 0.53 8.55 -16.75
C ASP A 238 -0.80 7.86 -17.04
N HIS A 239 -0.84 6.53 -16.85
CA HIS A 239 -2.07 5.77 -17.07
C HIS A 239 -3.18 6.20 -16.10
N MET A 240 -2.86 6.35 -14.82
CA MET A 240 -3.85 6.78 -13.82
C MET A 240 -4.37 8.19 -14.11
N VAL A 241 -3.51 9.14 -14.48
CA VAL A 241 -3.93 10.50 -14.87
C VAL A 241 -4.85 10.46 -16.09
N LYS A 242 -4.55 9.61 -17.08
CA LYS A 242 -5.39 9.43 -18.26
C LYS A 242 -6.78 8.86 -17.93
N VAL A 243 -6.88 7.98 -16.94
CA VAL A 243 -8.12 7.26 -16.61
C VAL A 243 -8.96 7.95 -15.54
N ALA A 244 -8.33 8.37 -14.45
CA ALA A 244 -8.97 8.99 -13.29
C ALA A 244 -8.93 10.53 -13.34
N GLY A 245 -8.02 11.12 -14.11
CA GLY A 245 -7.80 12.57 -14.15
C GLY A 245 -6.73 13.03 -13.16
N ILE A 246 -6.09 14.17 -13.48
CA ILE A 246 -4.95 14.71 -12.73
C ILE A 246 -5.27 15.03 -11.26
N ASP A 247 -6.53 15.28 -10.95
CA ASP A 247 -7.01 15.59 -9.61
C ASP A 247 -7.13 14.33 -8.71
N HIS A 248 -6.84 13.14 -9.21
CA HIS A 248 -7.11 11.88 -8.51
C HIS A 248 -5.90 10.96 -8.40
N VAL A 249 -4.70 11.49 -8.63
CA VAL A 249 -3.44 10.73 -8.53
C VAL A 249 -2.52 11.35 -7.48
N GLY A 250 -1.85 10.52 -6.70
CA GLY A 250 -0.89 10.90 -5.66
C GLY A 250 0.32 9.97 -5.60
N LEU A 251 1.14 10.08 -4.56
CA LEU A 251 2.30 9.22 -4.32
C LEU A 251 2.15 8.41 -3.03
N GLY A 252 2.51 7.12 -3.08
CA GLY A 252 2.40 6.18 -1.97
C GLY A 252 3.55 5.19 -1.96
N SER A 253 4.75 5.63 -1.59
CA SER A 253 6.00 4.90 -1.88
C SER A 253 6.12 3.52 -1.24
N ASP A 254 5.41 3.27 -0.13
CA ASP A 254 5.54 2.03 0.64
C ASP A 254 6.97 1.81 1.21
N PHE A 255 7.75 2.90 1.35
CA PHE A 255 9.09 2.84 1.94
C PHE A 255 9.06 2.28 3.36
N ASP A 256 10.09 1.52 3.72
CA ASP A 256 10.19 0.71 4.94
C ASP A 256 9.11 -0.40 5.08
N GLY A 257 8.14 -0.48 4.15
CA GLY A 257 7.18 -1.58 3.99
C GLY A 257 7.58 -2.57 2.89
N ILE A 258 8.34 -2.12 1.89
CA ILE A 258 8.94 -2.92 0.82
C ILE A 258 10.44 -3.13 1.05
N PRO A 259 11.05 -4.23 0.54
CA PRO A 259 12.47 -4.49 0.75
C PRO A 259 13.38 -3.49 0.04
N GLU A 260 12.99 -3.02 -1.15
CA GLU A 260 13.74 -2.05 -1.96
C GLU A 260 12.79 -1.41 -2.98
N GLY A 261 13.00 -0.13 -3.28
CA GLY A 261 12.27 0.58 -4.31
C GLY A 261 12.84 0.36 -5.73
N PRO A 262 12.18 0.90 -6.78
CA PRO A 262 12.66 0.85 -8.15
C PRO A 262 13.99 1.59 -8.31
N VAL A 263 14.76 1.25 -9.35
CA VAL A 263 15.99 1.97 -9.71
C VAL A 263 15.67 3.44 -9.99
N GLY A 264 16.34 4.35 -9.28
CA GLY A 264 16.06 5.78 -9.27
C GLY A 264 15.02 6.23 -8.23
N LEU A 265 14.48 5.31 -7.43
CA LEU A 265 13.50 5.51 -6.34
C LEU A 265 13.81 4.61 -5.13
N GLU A 266 15.09 4.42 -4.82
CA GLU A 266 15.54 3.47 -3.79
C GLU A 266 15.14 3.90 -2.37
N ASP A 267 15.05 5.20 -2.12
CA ASP A 267 14.71 5.79 -0.83
C ASP A 267 14.06 7.18 -0.95
N CYS A 268 13.68 7.77 0.19
CA CYS A 268 13.02 9.07 0.25
C CYS A 268 13.88 10.25 -0.21
N THR A 269 15.18 10.10 -0.41
CA THR A 269 16.02 11.15 -1.01
C THR A 269 15.82 11.27 -2.52
N LYS A 270 15.15 10.29 -3.14
CA LYS A 270 14.96 10.19 -4.60
C LYS A 270 13.66 10.80 -5.12
N PHE A 271 12.76 11.31 -4.26
CA PHE A 271 11.54 11.99 -4.70
C PHE A 271 11.75 13.08 -5.77
N PRO A 272 12.85 13.87 -5.78
CA PRO A 272 13.11 14.83 -6.86
C PRO A 272 13.15 14.20 -8.27
N ASN A 273 13.57 12.93 -8.39
CA ASN A 273 13.61 12.25 -9.68
C ASN A 273 12.22 12.08 -10.30
N ILE A 274 11.17 11.91 -9.48
CA ILE A 274 9.77 11.86 -9.94
C ILE A 274 9.39 13.19 -10.58
N THR A 275 9.71 14.30 -9.92
CA THR A 275 9.45 15.65 -10.44
C THR A 275 10.15 15.85 -11.77
N GLU A 276 11.43 15.52 -11.87
CA GLU A 276 12.21 15.64 -13.10
C GLU A 276 11.62 14.80 -14.24
N GLU A 277 11.22 13.56 -13.95
CA GLU A 277 10.63 12.66 -14.95
C GLU A 277 9.23 13.14 -15.40
N LEU A 278 8.39 13.64 -14.48
CA LEU A 278 7.11 14.25 -14.84
C LEU A 278 7.30 15.52 -15.70
N MET A 279 8.28 16.36 -15.38
CA MET A 279 8.63 17.52 -16.21
C MET A 279 9.08 17.08 -17.61
N ARG A 280 9.91 16.04 -17.71
CA ARG A 280 10.37 15.47 -19.00
C ARG A 280 9.20 14.94 -19.83
N ARG A 281 8.16 14.40 -19.18
CA ARG A 281 6.92 13.93 -19.80
C ARG A 281 5.93 15.05 -20.14
N GLY A 282 6.22 16.29 -19.79
CA GLY A 282 5.45 17.46 -20.19
C GLY A 282 4.31 17.85 -19.24
N TYR A 283 4.33 17.38 -17.99
CA TYR A 283 3.38 17.84 -16.98
C TYR A 283 3.62 19.31 -16.62
N ALA A 284 2.54 20.05 -16.42
CA ALA A 284 2.60 21.42 -15.92
C ALA A 284 2.94 21.45 -14.42
N ASP A 285 3.62 22.50 -13.94
CA ASP A 285 4.03 22.65 -12.54
C ASP A 285 2.86 22.45 -11.54
N GLY A 286 1.68 23.01 -11.85
CA GLY A 286 0.49 22.85 -11.02
C GLY A 286 -0.02 21.42 -10.95
N ASP A 287 0.10 20.67 -12.03
CA ASP A 287 -0.29 19.26 -12.10
C ASP A 287 0.70 18.37 -11.35
N ILE A 288 2.00 18.69 -11.43
CA ILE A 288 3.03 18.03 -10.62
C ILE A 288 2.75 18.24 -9.13
N GLN A 289 2.44 19.47 -8.71
CA GLN A 289 2.11 19.75 -7.29
C GLN A 289 0.89 18.96 -6.80
N LYS A 290 -0.11 18.74 -7.67
CA LYS A 290 -1.26 17.89 -7.37
C LYS A 290 -0.85 16.45 -7.06
N ILE A 291 -0.02 15.85 -7.93
CA ILE A 291 0.53 14.49 -7.75
C ILE A 291 1.40 14.42 -6.49
N LEU A 292 2.26 15.41 -6.25
CA LEU A 292 3.19 15.42 -5.11
C LEU A 292 2.49 15.55 -3.75
N GLY A 293 1.21 15.92 -3.71
CA GLY A 293 0.44 15.83 -2.47
C GLY A 293 -0.80 16.68 -2.38
N LEU A 294 -1.03 17.69 -3.24
CA LEU A 294 -2.21 18.55 -3.07
C LEU A 294 -3.53 17.76 -3.23
N ASN A 295 -3.55 16.69 -4.03
CA ASN A 295 -4.71 15.81 -4.15
C ASN A 295 -4.99 15.04 -2.84
N THR A 296 -3.96 14.49 -2.20
CA THR A 296 -4.07 13.83 -0.90
C THR A 296 -4.55 14.81 0.17
N MET A 297 -4.02 16.03 0.15
CA MET A 297 -4.43 17.10 1.06
C MET A 297 -5.90 17.49 0.87
N ARG A 298 -6.40 17.55 -0.37
CA ARG A 298 -7.82 17.77 -0.66
C ARG A 298 -8.69 16.66 -0.05
N VAL A 299 -8.29 15.39 -0.21
CA VAL A 299 -9.02 14.25 0.36
C VAL A 299 -9.03 14.32 1.89
N MET A 300 -7.91 14.68 2.52
CA MET A 300 -7.84 14.91 3.96
C MET A 300 -8.80 16.03 4.40
N GLU A 301 -8.81 17.19 3.72
CA GLU A 301 -9.71 18.31 4.05
C GLU A 301 -11.18 17.92 3.93
N ALA A 302 -11.56 17.21 2.87
CA ALA A 302 -12.94 16.79 2.63
C ALA A 302 -13.46 15.82 3.71
N ASN A 303 -12.56 15.07 4.35
CA ASN A 303 -12.92 14.09 5.37
C ASN A 303 -12.87 14.65 6.79
N ILE A 304 -11.72 15.24 7.14
CA ILE A 304 -11.32 15.61 8.50
C ILE A 304 -11.72 17.05 8.83
N GLY A 305 -11.77 17.91 7.81
CA GLY A 305 -11.92 19.36 7.96
C GLY A 305 -10.60 20.12 7.73
N LYS A 306 -10.69 21.44 7.80
CA LYS A 306 -9.54 22.36 7.72
C LYS A 306 -8.73 22.30 9.01
#